data_AF-A0AAE7GQC0-F1
#
_entry.id   AF-A0AAE7GQC0-F1
#
_cell.length_a   1.000
_cell.length_b   1.000
_cell.length_c   1.000
_cell.angle_alpha   90.00
_cell.angle_beta   90.00
_cell.angle_gamma   90.00
#
_symmetry.space_group_name_H-M   'P 1'
#
loop_
_entity.id
_entity.type
_entity.pdbx_description
1 polymer ?
#
loop_
_entity_poly.entity_id
_entity_poly.type
_entity_poly.pdbx_seq_one_letter_code
_entity_poly.pdbx_strand_id
1 'polypeptide(L)'
;MMPMSLPVALLDRLMDEDVTPRESVCRELRRLFNSRAPADDDALPLLLAWGVPEWHGLNAGDERVLSWYCRRLRAAILRNEPRIQALTVSVKDAHHQTLALRLEAMLWNDDELLELDLMYLHGNWR
;
A
#
# COMPACT_ATOMS: atom_id res chain seq x y z
N MET A 1 27.39 9.98 18.62
CA MET A 1 27.27 9.03 17.50
C MET A 1 25.78 8.70 17.38
N MET A 2 25.09 9.32 16.43
CA MET A 2 23.64 9.18 16.27
C MET A 2 23.38 8.04 15.28
N PRO A 3 22.49 7.07 15.58
CA PRO A 3 22.05 6.14 14.56
C PRO A 3 21.20 6.93 13.56
N MET A 4 21.77 7.17 12.39
CA MET A 4 21.07 7.75 11.26
C MET A 4 20.18 6.64 10.71
N SER A 5 18.94 6.56 11.19
CA SER A 5 17.91 5.69 10.64
C SER A 5 17.62 6.14 9.21
N LEU A 6 18.36 5.58 8.25
CA LEU A 6 18.11 5.74 6.83
C LEU A 6 16.66 5.31 6.56
N PRO A 7 15.78 6.17 6.04
CA PRO A 7 14.49 5.72 5.57
C PRO A 7 14.72 4.68 4.46
N VAL A 8 13.98 3.57 4.50
CA VAL A 8 14.03 2.46 3.52
C VAL A 8 13.98 2.96 2.06
N ALA A 9 13.38 4.13 1.83
CA ALA A 9 13.41 4.85 0.56
C ALA A 9 14.81 5.15 -0.02
N LEU A 10 15.87 5.16 0.79
CA LEU A 10 17.26 5.33 0.34
C LEU A 10 17.95 4.01 -0.04
N LEU A 11 17.50 2.86 0.50
CA LEU A 11 18.11 1.56 0.16
C LEU A 11 17.70 1.10 -1.25
N ASP A 12 16.49 1.48 -1.67
CA ASP A 12 15.97 1.18 -3.01
C ASP A 12 16.63 2.01 -4.13
N ARG A 13 17.32 3.11 -3.77
CA ARG A 13 18.08 3.96 -4.70
C ARG A 13 19.44 3.38 -5.11
N LEU A 14 19.88 2.28 -4.51
CA LEU A 14 21.26 1.80 -4.66
C LEU A 14 21.42 0.57 -5.58
N MET A 15 20.34 0.05 -6.19
CA MET A 15 20.41 -1.23 -6.92
C MET A 15 19.74 -1.30 -8.30
N ASP A 16 19.08 -0.26 -8.81
CA ASP A 16 18.39 -0.39 -10.10
C ASP A 16 18.39 0.94 -10.86
N GLU A 17 19.37 1.14 -11.74
CA GLU A 17 19.56 2.35 -12.56
C GLU A 17 18.56 2.46 -13.73
N ASP A 18 17.62 1.52 -13.88
CA ASP A 18 16.65 1.46 -14.99
C ASP A 18 15.17 1.46 -14.57
N VAL A 19 14.85 1.56 -13.27
CA VAL A 19 13.45 1.47 -12.79
C VAL A 19 12.76 2.83 -12.93
N THR A 20 11.68 2.86 -13.72
CA THR A 20 10.87 4.07 -13.89
C THR A 20 10.27 4.50 -12.53
N PRO A 21 10.03 5.80 -12.30
CA PRO A 21 9.43 6.28 -11.04
C PRO A 21 8.10 5.58 -10.71
N ARG A 22 7.36 5.17 -11.75
CA ARG A 22 6.15 4.35 -11.65
C ARG A 22 6.40 2.98 -11.05
N GLU A 23 7.37 2.24 -11.59
CA GLU A 23 7.74 0.91 -11.10
C GLU A 23 8.27 0.97 -9.68
N SER A 24 9.03 2.02 -9.32
CA SER A 24 9.47 2.25 -7.94
C SER A 24 8.29 2.42 -6.98
N VAL A 25 7.30 3.26 -7.34
CA VAL A 25 6.08 3.44 -6.52
C VAL A 25 5.27 2.15 -6.44
N CYS A 26 5.09 1.44 -7.56
CA CYS A 26 4.41 0.14 -7.57
C CYS A 26 5.11 -0.90 -6.70
N ARG A 27 6.45 -0.98 -6.75
CA ARG A 27 7.26 -1.88 -5.94
C ARG A 27 7.13 -1.54 -4.45
N GLU A 28 7.18 -0.25 -4.12
CA GLU A 28 7.03 0.22 -2.74
C GLU A 28 5.63 -0.07 -2.20
N LEU A 29 4.57 0.20 -2.98
CA LEU A 29 3.20 -0.17 -2.62
C LEU A 29 3.09 -1.69 -2.43
N ARG A 30 3.55 -2.51 -3.37
CA ARG A 30 3.52 -3.98 -3.22
C ARG A 30 4.25 -4.45 -1.97
N ARG A 31 5.40 -3.83 -1.64
CA ARG A 31 6.12 -4.10 -0.39
C ARG A 31 5.32 -3.66 0.83
N LEU A 32 4.69 -2.50 0.82
CA LEU A 32 3.83 -2.02 1.91
C LEU A 32 2.77 -3.05 2.27
N PHE A 33 2.04 -3.51 1.25
CA PHE A 33 0.94 -4.45 1.44
C PHE A 33 1.44 -5.84 1.87
N ASN A 34 2.63 -6.26 1.46
CA ASN A 34 3.23 -7.55 1.85
C ASN A 34 4.16 -7.48 3.07
N SER A 35 4.38 -6.29 3.62
CA SER A 35 5.22 -6.09 4.80
C SER A 35 4.48 -6.56 6.03
N ARG A 36 4.61 -7.86 6.33
CA ARG A 36 4.22 -8.42 7.62
C ARG A 36 5.07 -7.80 8.73
N ALA A 37 4.55 -7.84 9.96
CA ALA A 37 5.32 -7.50 11.15
C ALA A 37 6.71 -8.17 11.06
N PRO A 38 7.81 -7.43 11.27
CA PRO A 38 9.10 -8.05 11.53
C PRO A 38 8.96 -9.14 12.59
N ALA A 39 9.81 -10.17 12.57
CA ALA A 39 9.84 -11.20 13.61
C ALA A 39 10.23 -10.69 15.02
N ASP A 40 10.29 -9.36 15.17
CA ASP A 40 10.49 -8.62 16.40
C ASP A 40 9.09 -8.31 16.97
N ASP A 41 8.77 -8.89 18.13
CA ASP A 41 7.41 -8.95 18.73
C ASP A 41 6.74 -7.57 18.93
N ASP A 42 7.53 -6.47 18.91
CA ASP A 42 7.06 -5.10 19.13
C ASP A 42 6.80 -4.29 17.84
N ALA A 43 7.14 -4.80 16.66
CA ALA A 43 7.03 -4.05 15.41
C ALA A 43 5.70 -4.31 14.67
N LEU A 44 4.82 -3.30 14.65
CA LEU A 44 3.55 -3.37 13.90
C LEU A 44 3.79 -3.53 12.39
N PRO A 45 2.97 -4.31 11.67
CA PRO A 45 2.96 -4.33 10.22
C PRO A 45 2.85 -2.91 9.64
N LEU A 46 3.55 -2.63 8.53
CA LEU A 46 3.65 -1.28 7.96
C LEU A 46 2.28 -0.64 7.68
N LEU A 47 1.31 -1.42 7.20
CA LEU A 47 -0.07 -0.95 7.02
C LEU A 47 -0.72 -0.50 8.34
N LEU A 48 -0.52 -1.28 9.42
CA LEU A 48 -1.01 -0.94 10.75
C LEU A 48 -0.27 0.27 11.34
N ALA A 49 1.04 0.37 11.12
CA ALA A 49 1.84 1.55 11.49
C ALA A 49 1.37 2.82 10.73
N TRP A 50 0.85 2.66 9.52
CA TRP A 50 0.22 3.74 8.74
C TRP A 50 -1.24 3.99 9.14
N GLY A 51 -1.77 3.23 10.10
CA GLY A 51 -3.12 3.38 10.65
C GLY A 51 -4.20 2.62 9.86
N VAL A 52 -3.84 1.78 8.90
CA VAL A 52 -4.77 0.95 8.12
C VAL A 52 -5.01 -0.37 8.85
N PRO A 53 -6.25 -0.71 9.22
CA PRO A 53 -6.54 -1.97 9.89
C PRO A 53 -6.25 -3.17 8.98
N GLU A 54 -5.98 -4.34 9.55
CA GLU A 54 -5.87 -5.56 8.77
C GLU A 54 -7.25 -5.96 8.20
N TRP A 55 -7.24 -6.47 6.97
CA TRP A 55 -8.46 -7.02 6.38
C TRP A 55 -8.75 -8.40 6.99
N HIS A 56 -9.76 -8.46 7.84
CA HIS A 56 -10.19 -9.71 8.49
C HIS A 56 -11.41 -10.36 7.83
N GLY A 57 -11.91 -9.85 6.69
CA GLY A 57 -13.04 -10.45 5.97
C GLY A 57 -14.39 -10.41 6.70
N LEU A 58 -14.41 -9.96 7.97
CA LEU A 58 -15.57 -9.97 8.86
C LEU A 58 -16.77 -9.16 8.33
N ASN A 59 -16.55 -8.23 7.39
CA ASN A 59 -17.60 -7.37 6.82
C ASN A 59 -17.52 -7.28 5.28
N ALA A 60 -17.07 -8.34 4.60
CA ALA A 60 -16.91 -8.34 3.13
C ALA A 60 -18.18 -7.97 2.34
N GLY A 61 -19.37 -8.12 2.94
CA GLY A 61 -20.65 -7.73 2.35
C GLY A 61 -21.16 -6.32 2.70
N ASP A 62 -20.44 -5.55 3.53
CA ASP A 62 -20.86 -4.19 3.91
C ASP A 62 -20.07 -3.14 3.12
N GLU A 63 -20.74 -2.54 2.13
CA GLU A 63 -20.19 -1.45 1.30
C GLU A 63 -19.69 -0.26 2.12
N ARG A 64 -20.27 0.01 3.30
CA ARG A 64 -19.82 1.11 4.17
C ARG A 64 -18.48 0.79 4.79
N VAL A 65 -18.26 -0.46 5.20
CA VAL A 65 -16.97 -0.90 5.74
C VAL A 65 -15.91 -0.91 4.66
N LEU A 66 -16.24 -1.39 3.46
CA LEU A 66 -15.37 -1.33 2.28
C LEU A 66 -14.99 0.11 1.93
N SER A 67 -15.97 1.01 1.83
CA SER A 67 -15.76 2.43 1.54
C SER A 67 -14.91 3.13 2.60
N TRP A 68 -15.18 2.85 3.88
CA TRP A 68 -14.39 3.36 5.00
C TRP A 68 -12.94 2.85 4.95
N TYR A 69 -12.75 1.55 4.64
CA TYR A 69 -11.44 0.93 4.49
C TYR A 69 -10.66 1.58 3.34
N CYS A 70 -11.27 1.70 2.15
CA CYS A 70 -10.66 2.37 1.00
C CYS A 70 -10.29 3.82 1.30
N ARG A 71 -11.15 4.57 2.01
CA ARG A 71 -10.86 5.96 2.41
C ARG A 71 -9.66 6.05 3.33
N ARG A 72 -9.56 5.13 4.30
CA ARG A 72 -8.44 5.07 5.24
C ARG A 72 -7.15 4.67 4.54
N LEU A 73 -7.20 3.66 3.66
CA LEU A 73 -6.07 3.23 2.83
C LEU A 73 -5.56 4.37 1.96
N ARG A 74 -6.47 5.09 1.29
CA ARG A 74 -6.13 6.27 0.49
C ARG A 74 -5.40 7.33 1.31
N ALA A 75 -5.93 7.69 2.48
CA ALA A 75 -5.34 8.70 3.35
C ALA A 75 -3.94 8.28 3.85
N ALA A 76 -3.78 7.01 4.20
CA ALA A 76 -2.49 6.45 4.64
C ALA A 76 -1.44 6.51 3.53
N ILE A 77 -1.79 6.08 2.31
CA ILE A 77 -0.87 6.11 1.17
C ILE A 77 -0.48 7.54 0.82
N LEU A 78 -1.46 8.45 0.67
CA LEU A 78 -1.17 9.86 0.35
C LEU A 78 -0.30 10.56 1.41
N ARG A 79 -0.40 10.15 2.68
CA ARG A 79 0.42 10.72 3.76
C ARG A 79 1.88 10.26 3.71
N ASN A 80 2.14 9.05 3.24
CA ASN A 80 3.46 8.45 3.28
C ASN A 80 4.18 8.45 1.92
N GLU A 81 3.43 8.51 0.81
CA GLU A 81 3.97 8.58 -0.56
C GLU A 81 3.78 9.99 -1.15
N PRO A 82 4.68 10.94 -0.89
CA PRO A 82 4.58 12.32 -1.38
C PRO A 82 4.70 12.44 -2.91
N ARG A 83 5.16 11.37 -3.59
CA ARG A 83 5.26 11.29 -5.05
C ARG A 83 3.88 11.22 -5.73
N ILE A 84 2.87 10.75 -4.99
CA ILE A 84 1.51 10.59 -5.48
C ILE A 84 0.77 11.92 -5.27
N GLN A 85 0.31 12.52 -6.37
CA GLN A 85 -0.52 13.72 -6.37
C GLN A 85 -1.97 13.38 -5.99
N ALA A 86 -2.52 12.34 -6.60
CA ALA A 86 -3.89 11.88 -6.36
C ALA A 86 -3.93 10.36 -6.36
N LEU A 87 -4.78 9.77 -5.52
CA LEU A 87 -4.95 8.33 -5.43
C LEU A 87 -6.43 7.98 -5.32
N THR A 88 -6.92 7.13 -6.20
CA THR A 88 -8.23 6.51 -6.09
C THR A 88 -8.05 5.04 -5.68
N VAL A 89 -8.87 4.59 -4.74
CA VAL A 89 -8.89 3.20 -4.27
C VAL A 89 -10.30 2.70 -4.44
N SER A 90 -10.46 1.67 -5.26
CA SER A 90 -11.75 1.08 -5.62
C SER A 90 -11.73 -0.41 -5.28
N VAL A 91 -12.86 -0.95 -4.82
CA VAL A 91 -13.01 -2.39 -4.61
C VAL A 91 -13.49 -3.02 -5.91
N LYS A 92 -12.73 -3.96 -6.46
CA LYS A 92 -13.14 -4.77 -7.60
C LYS A 92 -14.04 -5.92 -7.16
N ASP A 93 -13.65 -6.57 -6.08
CA ASP A 93 -14.32 -7.75 -5.58
C ASP A 93 -14.05 -7.89 -4.07
N ALA A 94 -15.05 -8.29 -3.29
CA ALA A 94 -14.91 -8.54 -1.87
C ALA A 94 -15.72 -9.77 -1.48
N HIS A 95 -15.02 -10.79 -0.97
CA HIS A 95 -15.61 -11.98 -0.38
C HIS A 95 -15.02 -12.23 1.00
N HIS A 96 -15.64 -13.16 1.75
CA HIS A 96 -15.28 -13.46 3.14
C HIS A 96 -13.78 -13.71 3.37
N GLN A 97 -13.04 -14.22 2.37
CA GLN A 97 -11.61 -14.50 2.47
C GLN A 97 -10.76 -13.78 1.42
N THR A 98 -11.37 -13.01 0.52
CA THR A 98 -10.69 -12.35 -0.59
C THR A 98 -11.09 -10.90 -0.71
N LEU A 99 -10.13 -10.03 -1.04
CA LEU A 99 -10.41 -8.63 -1.32
C LEU A 99 -9.55 -8.18 -2.50
N ALA A 100 -10.19 -7.91 -3.63
CA ALA A 100 -9.55 -7.32 -4.79
C ALA A 100 -9.75 -5.80 -4.76
N LEU A 101 -8.64 -5.06 -4.73
CA LEU A 101 -8.58 -3.61 -4.81
C LEU A 101 -7.93 -3.20 -6.12
N ARG A 102 -8.39 -2.08 -6.68
CA ARG A 102 -7.73 -1.34 -7.73
C ARG A 102 -7.28 -0.01 -7.15
N LEU A 103 -5.99 0.28 -7.28
CA LEU A 103 -5.39 1.54 -6.92
C LEU A 103 -5.04 2.28 -8.21
N GLU A 104 -5.47 3.52 -8.30
CA GLU A 104 -5.22 4.39 -9.44
C GLU A 104 -4.54 5.65 -8.93
N ALA A 105 -3.24 5.77 -9.17
CA ALA A 105 -2.42 6.86 -8.66
C ALA A 105 -1.97 7.78 -9.80
N MET A 106 -2.10 9.09 -9.59
CA MET A 106 -1.47 10.11 -10.44
C MET A 106 -0.20 10.58 -9.74
N LEU A 107 0.93 10.60 -10.44
CA LEU A 107 2.20 11.07 -9.92
C LEU A 107 2.45 12.52 -10.36
N TRP A 108 3.19 13.30 -9.57
CA TRP A 108 3.46 14.71 -9.91
C TRP A 108 4.26 14.91 -11.20
N ASN A 109 5.09 13.93 -11.56
CA ASN A 109 6.01 13.99 -12.70
C ASN A 109 5.63 12.99 -13.81
N ASP A 110 4.39 12.49 -13.79
CA ASP A 110 3.90 11.52 -14.76
C ASP A 110 2.45 11.85 -15.13
N ASP A 111 2.20 12.08 -16.42
CA ASP A 111 0.86 12.34 -16.94
C ASP A 111 0.05 11.04 -17.12
N GLU A 112 0.69 9.87 -17.01
CA GLU A 112 -0.01 8.58 -17.06
C GLU A 112 -0.51 8.13 -15.69
N LEU A 113 -1.73 7.60 -15.69
CA LEU A 113 -2.36 6.99 -14.52
C LEU A 113 -1.64 5.68 -14.18
N LEU A 114 -1.12 5.56 -12.96
CA LEU A 114 -0.57 4.33 -12.43
C LEU A 114 -1.70 3.44 -11.92
N GLU A 115 -1.94 2.32 -12.61
CA GLU A 115 -2.92 1.32 -12.19
C GLU A 115 -2.23 0.15 -11.49
N LEU A 116 -2.68 -0.15 -10.28
CA LEU A 116 -2.19 -1.28 -9.49
C LEU A 116 -3.37 -2.07 -8.94
N ASP A 117 -3.52 -3.29 -9.45
CA ASP A 117 -4.45 -4.27 -8.88
C ASP A 117 -3.77 -5.06 -7.76
N LEU A 118 -4.45 -5.15 -6.63
CA LEU A 118 -4.02 -5.89 -5.45
C LEU A 118 -5.12 -6.85 -5.02
N MET A 119 -4.78 -8.12 -4.84
CA MET A 119 -5.71 -9.13 -4.36
C MET A 119 -5.23 -9.70 -3.04
N TYR A 120 -6.00 -9.46 -1.98
CA TYR A 120 -5.82 -10.15 -0.72
C TYR A 120 -6.35 -11.58 -0.83
N LEU A 121 -5.47 -12.54 -0.60
CA LEU A 121 -5.77 -13.97 -0.66
C LEU A 121 -4.92 -14.71 0.38
N HIS A 122 -5.58 -15.45 1.29
CA HIS A 122 -4.92 -16.23 2.35
C HIS A 122 -3.92 -15.45 3.22
N GLY A 123 -4.24 -14.21 3.60
CA GLY A 123 -3.36 -13.42 4.48
C GLY A 123 -2.17 -12.75 3.79
N ASN A 124 -2.20 -12.65 2.46
CA ASN A 124 -1.19 -11.94 1.66
C ASN A 124 -1.83 -11.14 0.54
N TRP A 125 -1.19 -10.06 0.12
CA TRP A 125 -1.61 -9.25 -1.02
C TRP A 125 -0.81 -9.63 -2.27
N ARG A 126 -1.48 -10.02 -3.36
CA ARG A 126 -0.85 -10.37 -4.64
C ARG A 126 -1.07 -9.28 -5.67
#